data_AF-A0A0W1AR50-F1
#
_entry.id   AF-A0A0W1AR50-F1
#
_cell.length_a   1.000
_cell.length_b   1.000
_cell.length_c   1.000
_cell.angle_alpha   90.00
_cell.angle_beta   90.00
_cell.angle_gamma   90.00
#
_symmetry.space_group_name_H-M   'P 1'
#
loop_
_entity.id
_entity.type
_entity.pdbx_description
1 polymer ?
#
loop_
_entity_poly.entity_id
_entity_poly.type
_entity_poly.pdbx_seq_one_letter_code
_entity_poly.pdbx_strand_id
1 'polypeptide(L)'
;MVKEVRSPDALDFERKMRESIVDSAEALNNSGADFATFDESRGNPQFWTRTDIGGLQLNAGVAPSVGVKDIFRNGHLYAFECATAMVIVLYRATIEAIGEEAFNRYFKDLFLWDWNYDENLRLTTNYNKDRMLRGDIVYFRNPDHAPSKPEWQGENAVKLEEDLFYGHGIGITTAEIIIDSLNGERVPGSNISAFLTNESIHPDFNYLQRLSSGSVLPGEENRGSECTVFSRIGVRSYIYKI
;
A
#
# COMPACT_ATOMS: atom_id res chain seq x y z
N MET A 1 -7.89 30.81 -1.76
CA MET A 1 -7.13 29.60 -2.13
C MET A 1 -5.85 30.04 -2.81
N VAL A 2 -4.74 30.07 -2.08
CA VAL A 2 -3.41 30.21 -2.69
C VAL A 2 -3.13 28.85 -3.32
N LYS A 3 -3.03 28.79 -4.66
CA LYS A 3 -2.42 27.62 -5.32
C LYS A 3 -0.99 27.59 -4.82
N GLU A 4 -0.67 26.61 -3.98
CA GLU A 4 0.72 26.30 -3.65
C GLU A 4 1.44 26.04 -4.98
N VAL A 5 2.33 26.96 -5.36
CA VAL A 5 3.14 26.78 -6.57
C VAL A 5 4.21 25.76 -6.19
N ARG A 6 4.00 24.50 -6.61
CA ARG A 6 5.02 23.45 -6.45
C ARG A 6 6.25 23.83 -7.29
N SER A 7 7.44 23.70 -6.70
CA SER A 7 8.68 23.92 -7.44
C SER A 7 8.82 22.90 -8.58
N PRO A 8 9.56 23.21 -9.65
CA PRO A 8 9.85 22.25 -10.71
C PRO A 8 10.42 20.92 -10.17
N ASP A 9 11.29 21.00 -9.16
CA ASP A 9 11.88 19.82 -8.52
C ASP A 9 10.83 18.98 -7.77
N ALA A 10 9.87 19.62 -7.09
CA ALA A 10 8.79 18.91 -6.40
C ALA A 10 7.86 18.18 -7.38
N LEU A 11 7.56 18.81 -8.53
CA LEU A 11 6.77 18.19 -9.60
C LEU A 11 7.51 17.01 -10.25
N ASP A 12 8.81 17.16 -10.51
CA ASP A 12 9.63 16.08 -11.05
C ASP A 12 9.76 14.91 -10.07
N PHE A 13 9.93 15.20 -8.77
CA PHE A 13 9.96 14.17 -7.73
C PHE A 13 8.64 13.40 -7.66
N GLU A 14 7.50 14.10 -7.60
CA GLU A 14 6.18 13.44 -7.62
C GLU A 14 6.01 12.54 -8.85
N ARG A 15 6.36 13.03 -10.04
CA ARG A 15 6.27 12.26 -11.28
C ARG A 15 7.09 10.97 -11.20
N LYS A 16 8.36 11.06 -10.79
CA LYS A 16 9.26 9.89 -10.61
C LYS A 16 8.75 8.92 -9.54
N MET A 17 8.19 9.45 -8.46
CA MET A 17 7.65 8.64 -7.39
C MET A 17 6.42 7.85 -7.90
N ARG A 18 5.48 8.51 -8.59
CA ARG A 18 4.32 7.85 -9.20
C ARG A 18 4.70 6.76 -10.20
N GLU A 19 5.72 7.01 -11.02
CA GLU A 19 6.33 5.98 -11.88
C GLU A 19 6.87 4.81 -11.06
N SER A 20 7.61 5.09 -9.98
CA SER A 20 8.17 4.06 -9.09
C SER A 20 7.10 3.24 -8.37
N ILE A 21 5.93 3.81 -8.05
CA ILE A 21 4.79 3.06 -7.51
C ILE A 21 4.27 2.06 -8.54
N VAL A 22 4.07 2.51 -9.78
CA VAL A 22 3.59 1.64 -10.85
C VAL A 22 4.59 0.54 -11.15
N ASP A 23 5.87 0.88 -11.29
CA ASP A 23 6.94 -0.11 -11.51
C ASP A 23 7.04 -1.10 -10.33
N SER A 24 6.70 -0.67 -9.12
CA SER A 24 6.65 -1.55 -7.94
C SER A 24 5.43 -2.45 -7.92
N ALA A 25 4.27 -1.97 -8.36
CA ALA A 25 3.08 -2.80 -8.53
C ALA A 25 3.33 -3.90 -9.57
N GLU A 26 3.89 -3.55 -10.72
CA GLU A 26 4.25 -4.50 -11.78
C GLU A 26 5.33 -5.49 -11.31
N ALA A 27 6.35 -5.01 -10.60
CA ALA A 27 7.39 -5.89 -10.04
C ALA A 27 6.81 -6.86 -9.00
N LEU A 28 5.86 -6.44 -8.17
CA LEU A 28 5.24 -7.32 -7.18
C LEU A 28 4.39 -8.38 -7.86
N ASN A 29 3.57 -7.99 -8.85
CA ASN A 29 2.78 -8.90 -9.68
C ASN A 29 3.65 -10.00 -10.31
N ASN A 30 4.86 -9.66 -10.75
CA ASN A 30 5.78 -10.57 -11.42
C ASN A 30 6.73 -11.32 -10.46
N SER A 31 6.69 -11.02 -9.15
CA SER A 31 7.62 -11.60 -8.17
C SER A 31 7.31 -13.06 -7.79
N GLY A 32 6.08 -13.51 -8.06
CA GLY A 32 5.56 -14.78 -7.58
C GLY A 32 5.09 -14.78 -6.12
N ALA A 33 4.92 -13.60 -5.50
CA ALA A 33 4.27 -13.49 -4.20
C ALA A 33 2.76 -13.82 -4.33
N ASP A 34 2.28 -14.71 -3.47
CA ASP A 34 0.89 -15.18 -3.50
C ASP A 34 -0.01 -14.32 -2.60
N PHE A 35 -1.31 -14.29 -2.91
CA PHE A 35 -2.28 -13.83 -1.93
C PHE A 35 -2.43 -14.85 -0.80
N ALA A 36 -2.52 -14.37 0.45
CA ALA A 36 -2.92 -15.18 1.60
C ALA A 36 -3.68 -14.34 2.63
N THR A 37 -4.59 -14.98 3.36
CA THR A 37 -5.17 -14.41 4.58
C THR A 37 -4.10 -14.25 5.68
N PHE A 38 -4.39 -13.53 6.75
CA PHE A 38 -3.44 -13.40 7.88
C PHE A 38 -3.03 -14.76 8.45
N ASP A 39 -3.98 -15.68 8.60
CA ASP A 39 -3.73 -17.02 9.15
C ASP A 39 -2.80 -17.88 8.28
N GLU A 40 -2.74 -17.59 6.98
CA GLU A 40 -1.95 -18.33 5.99
C GLU A 40 -0.75 -17.55 5.47
N SER A 41 -0.52 -16.34 5.98
CA SER A 41 0.58 -15.49 5.55
C SER A 41 1.93 -16.18 5.75
N ARG A 42 2.92 -15.80 4.94
CA ARG A 42 4.28 -16.33 5.04
C ARG A 42 5.29 -15.33 4.49
N GLY A 43 6.52 -15.44 4.95
CA GLY A 43 7.63 -14.65 4.43
C GLY A 43 8.94 -15.40 4.57
N ASN A 44 9.98 -14.91 3.91
CA ASN A 44 11.32 -15.49 3.98
C ASN A 44 11.88 -15.35 5.42
N PRO A 45 12.09 -16.45 6.15
CA PRO A 45 12.52 -16.41 7.56
C PRO A 45 13.91 -15.80 7.76
N GLN A 46 14.72 -15.71 6.69
CA GLN A 46 16.00 -15.02 6.75
C GLN A 46 15.84 -13.53 7.09
N PHE A 47 14.76 -12.89 6.62
CA PHE A 47 14.54 -11.46 6.75
C PHE A 47 13.34 -11.11 7.63
N TRP A 48 12.33 -11.97 7.68
CA TRP A 48 11.05 -11.68 8.32
C TRP A 48 10.63 -12.79 9.27
N THR A 49 10.26 -12.43 10.50
CA THR A 49 9.61 -13.33 11.45
C THR A 49 8.10 -13.16 11.34
N ARG A 50 7.39 -14.24 11.01
CA ARG A 50 5.92 -14.26 11.04
C ARG A 50 5.45 -14.32 12.49
N THR A 51 4.57 -13.40 12.86
CA THR A 51 3.93 -13.30 14.18
C THR A 51 2.67 -14.19 14.27
N ASP A 52 2.16 -14.39 15.48
CA ASP A 52 0.96 -15.20 15.72
C ASP A 52 -0.30 -14.61 15.07
N ILE A 53 -0.33 -13.30 14.83
CA ILE A 53 -1.43 -12.60 14.13
C ILE A 53 -1.25 -12.53 12.61
N GLY A 54 -0.25 -13.23 12.07
CA GLY A 54 0.00 -13.28 10.63
C GLY A 54 0.77 -12.09 10.07
N GLY A 55 1.22 -11.15 10.89
CA GLY A 55 2.09 -10.06 10.44
C GLY A 55 3.55 -10.50 10.24
N LEU A 56 4.29 -9.83 9.37
CA LEU A 56 5.71 -10.08 9.11
C LEU A 56 6.56 -8.99 9.76
N GLN A 57 7.26 -9.34 10.83
CA GLN A 57 8.19 -8.44 11.53
C GLN A 57 9.58 -8.56 10.92
N LEU A 58 10.18 -7.44 10.52
CA LEU A 58 11.56 -7.42 10.04
C LEU A 58 12.51 -7.87 11.15
N ASN A 59 13.40 -8.80 10.83
CA ASN A 59 14.36 -9.35 11.78
C ASN A 59 15.37 -8.27 12.23
N ALA A 60 15.76 -8.32 13.51
CA ALA A 60 16.74 -7.39 14.07
C ALA A 60 18.06 -7.44 13.29
N GLY A 61 18.60 -6.26 12.98
CA GLY A 61 19.86 -6.10 12.24
C GLY A 61 19.75 -6.24 10.72
N VAL A 62 18.59 -6.61 10.18
CA VAL A 62 18.33 -6.56 8.73
C VAL A 62 18.07 -5.12 8.32
N ALA A 63 18.74 -4.66 7.26
CA ALA A 63 18.45 -3.35 6.68
C ALA A 63 17.03 -3.33 6.06
N PRO A 64 16.18 -2.35 6.39
CA PRO A 64 14.82 -2.23 5.86
C PRO A 64 14.71 -2.37 4.33
N SER A 65 15.62 -1.72 3.59
CA SER A 65 15.67 -1.80 2.13
C SER A 65 15.93 -3.22 1.63
N VAL A 66 16.76 -3.99 2.35
CA VAL A 66 17.08 -5.38 2.02
C VAL A 66 15.87 -6.28 2.25
N GLY A 67 15.20 -6.14 3.40
CA GLY A 67 13.99 -6.90 3.71
C GLY A 67 12.88 -6.67 2.68
N VAL A 68 12.63 -5.41 2.34
CA VAL A 68 11.60 -5.05 1.33
C VAL A 68 12.00 -5.55 -0.06
N LYS A 69 13.24 -5.31 -0.51
CA LYS A 69 13.69 -5.76 -1.84
C LYS A 69 13.74 -7.27 -1.99
N ASP A 70 13.89 -8.03 -0.90
CA ASP A 70 13.83 -9.49 -0.94
C ASP A 70 12.45 -10.00 -1.38
N ILE A 71 11.37 -9.32 -0.98
CA ILE A 71 9.99 -9.69 -1.38
C ILE A 71 9.85 -9.72 -2.90
N PHE A 72 10.47 -8.76 -3.60
CA PHE A 72 10.39 -8.66 -5.06
C PHE A 72 11.32 -9.63 -5.78
N ARG A 73 12.41 -10.06 -5.13
CA ARG A 73 13.41 -10.98 -5.71
C ARG A 73 13.03 -12.44 -5.48
N ASN A 74 12.47 -12.73 -4.32
CA ASN A 74 12.13 -14.07 -3.85
C ASN A 74 10.64 -14.18 -3.53
N GLY A 75 9.78 -13.53 -4.33
CA GLY A 75 8.34 -13.41 -4.07
C GLY A 75 7.65 -14.74 -3.80
N HIS A 76 8.06 -15.81 -4.48
CA HIS A 76 7.59 -17.19 -4.21
C HIS A 76 7.74 -17.66 -2.74
N LEU A 77 8.58 -17.02 -1.92
CA LEU A 77 8.71 -17.26 -0.47
C LEU A 77 7.71 -16.48 0.40
N TYR A 78 6.91 -15.61 -0.22
CA TYR A 78 5.99 -14.71 0.44
C TYR A 78 4.54 -14.96 0.04
N ALA A 79 3.64 -14.80 1.02
CA ALA A 79 2.22 -14.62 0.76
C ALA A 79 1.60 -13.72 1.83
N PHE A 80 0.76 -12.77 1.43
CA PHE A 80 0.14 -11.78 2.30
C PHE A 80 -1.14 -11.21 1.68
N GLU A 81 -1.89 -10.43 2.45
CA GLU A 81 -3.17 -9.87 1.99
C GLU A 81 -2.97 -8.56 1.20
N CYS A 82 -4.06 -8.04 0.59
CA CYS A 82 -4.00 -6.95 -0.37
C CYS A 82 -3.57 -5.59 0.20
N ALA A 83 -3.94 -5.23 1.42
CA ALA A 83 -3.49 -4.01 2.11
C ALA A 83 -1.97 -4.05 2.38
N THR A 84 -1.45 -5.15 2.93
CA THR A 84 -0.02 -5.36 3.13
C THR A 84 0.73 -5.24 1.81
N ALA A 85 0.19 -5.79 0.72
CA ALA A 85 0.77 -5.65 -0.61
C ALA A 85 0.89 -4.18 -1.04
N MET A 86 -0.10 -3.33 -0.75
CA MET A 86 -0.02 -1.90 -1.06
C MET A 86 1.09 -1.22 -0.28
N VAL A 87 1.23 -1.52 1.02
CA VAL A 87 2.33 -0.98 1.85
C VAL A 87 3.70 -1.40 1.30
N ILE A 88 3.85 -2.66 0.88
CA ILE A 88 5.09 -3.18 0.28
C ILE A 88 5.42 -2.45 -1.04
N VAL A 89 4.43 -2.23 -1.91
CA VAL A 89 4.58 -1.43 -3.14
C VAL A 89 5.06 -0.02 -2.83
N LEU A 90 4.43 0.65 -1.85
CA LEU A 90 4.79 2.01 -1.46
C LEU A 90 6.19 2.09 -0.84
N TYR A 91 6.61 1.09 -0.06
CA TYR A 91 7.97 1.03 0.46
C TYR A 91 9.01 0.86 -0.64
N ARG A 92 8.81 -0.06 -1.59
CA ARG A 92 9.75 -0.19 -2.71
C ARG A 92 9.82 1.09 -3.53
N ALA A 93 8.67 1.70 -3.86
CA ALA A 93 8.63 2.97 -4.57
C ALA A 93 9.38 4.07 -3.82
N THR A 94 9.25 4.12 -2.49
CA THR A 94 9.98 5.07 -1.65
C THR A 94 11.49 4.81 -1.70
N ILE A 95 11.92 3.54 -1.60
CA ILE A 95 13.35 3.18 -1.73
C ILE A 95 13.93 3.64 -3.07
N GLU A 96 13.20 3.45 -4.18
CA GLU A 96 13.66 3.89 -5.50
C GLU A 96 13.68 5.43 -5.61
N ALA A 97 12.76 6.13 -4.94
CA ALA A 97 12.68 7.58 -4.98
C ALA A 97 13.73 8.30 -4.10
N ILE A 98 14.01 7.80 -2.90
CA ILE A 98 14.89 8.47 -1.92
C ILE A 98 16.24 7.78 -1.73
N GLY A 99 16.41 6.57 -2.27
CA GLY A 99 17.59 5.74 -2.12
C GLY A 99 17.60 4.90 -0.85
N GLU A 100 18.35 3.79 -0.89
CA GLU A 100 18.42 2.84 0.23
C GLU A 100 19.01 3.44 1.51
N GLU A 101 19.99 4.33 1.40
CA GLU A 101 20.60 4.95 2.58
C GLU A 101 19.60 5.80 3.36
N ALA A 102 18.85 6.66 2.67
CA ALA A 102 17.82 7.49 3.29
C ALA A 102 16.68 6.63 3.82
N PHE A 103 16.20 5.65 3.04
CA PHE A 103 15.16 4.72 3.51
C PHE A 103 15.60 3.99 4.77
N ASN A 104 16.77 3.36 4.76
CA ASN A 104 17.31 2.66 5.93
C ASN A 104 17.57 3.57 7.12
N ARG A 105 17.73 4.88 6.92
CA ARG A 105 17.93 5.86 8.00
C ARG A 105 16.62 6.21 8.70
N TYR A 106 15.55 6.41 7.95
CA TYR A 106 14.27 6.92 8.47
C TYR A 106 13.25 5.82 8.77
N PHE A 107 13.15 4.79 7.93
CA PHE A 107 12.18 3.73 8.06
C PHE A 107 12.79 2.61 8.91
N LYS A 108 12.23 2.32 10.09
CA LYS A 108 12.83 1.41 11.08
C LYS A 108 11.82 0.39 11.57
N ASP A 109 12.32 -0.74 12.06
CA ASP A 109 11.51 -1.77 12.75
C ASP A 109 10.23 -2.19 11.99
N LEU A 110 10.34 -2.33 10.66
CA LEU A 110 9.20 -2.56 9.78
C LEU A 110 8.37 -3.76 10.22
N PHE A 111 7.06 -3.55 10.30
CA PHE A 111 6.07 -4.58 10.55
C PHE A 111 5.01 -4.53 9.46
N LEU A 112 4.91 -5.61 8.67
CA LEU A 112 3.98 -5.72 7.54
C LEU A 112 2.73 -6.47 7.99
N TRP A 113 1.61 -5.77 8.14
CA TRP A 113 0.33 -6.33 8.57
C TRP A 113 -0.79 -5.33 8.29
N ASP A 114 -1.77 -5.69 7.46
CA ASP A 114 -2.85 -4.78 7.04
C ASP A 114 -2.26 -3.44 6.50
N TRP A 115 -2.88 -2.32 6.86
CA TRP A 115 -2.37 -0.97 6.64
C TRP A 115 -1.38 -0.49 7.71
N ASN A 116 -0.68 -1.39 8.44
CA ASN A 116 0.40 -0.96 9.32
C ASN A 116 1.59 -0.47 8.48
N TYR A 117 2.01 0.77 8.69
CA TYR A 117 3.16 1.37 8.01
C TYR A 117 3.97 2.27 8.96
N ASP A 118 5.24 2.46 8.64
CA ASP A 118 6.15 3.39 9.31
C ASP A 118 5.70 4.83 9.05
N GLU A 119 5.61 5.63 10.11
CA GLU A 119 5.06 7.00 10.07
C GLU A 119 5.70 7.92 9.03
N ASN A 120 6.94 7.63 8.60
CA ASN A 120 7.63 8.39 7.57
C ASN A 120 7.05 8.17 6.17
N LEU A 121 6.18 7.18 5.96
CA LEU A 121 5.48 7.01 4.69
C LEU A 121 4.46 8.13 4.44
N ARG A 122 3.86 8.70 5.50
CA ARG A 122 2.86 9.78 5.49
C ARG A 122 1.85 9.69 4.34
N LEU A 123 0.81 8.90 4.53
CA LEU A 123 -0.24 8.74 3.52
C LEU A 123 -1.20 9.94 3.51
N THR A 124 -1.54 10.39 2.31
CA THR A 124 -2.55 11.41 2.02
C THR A 124 -3.72 10.78 1.31
N THR A 125 -4.94 11.13 1.70
CA THR A 125 -6.18 10.63 1.10
C THR A 125 -6.92 11.73 0.35
N ASN A 126 -7.47 11.40 -0.82
CA ASN A 126 -8.35 12.23 -1.62
C ASN A 126 -9.70 11.51 -1.81
N TYR A 127 -10.81 12.24 -1.76
CA TYR A 127 -12.17 11.71 -1.91
C TYR A 127 -12.85 12.19 -3.20
N ASN A 128 -12.07 12.43 -4.25
CA ASN A 128 -12.54 12.87 -5.56
C ASN A 128 -12.00 11.96 -6.66
N LYS A 129 -12.91 11.19 -7.28
CA LYS A 129 -12.61 10.26 -8.37
C LYS A 129 -11.95 10.94 -9.58
N ASP A 130 -12.33 12.17 -9.91
CA ASP A 130 -11.78 12.93 -11.05
C ASP A 130 -10.34 13.41 -10.79
N ARG A 131 -9.84 13.24 -9.57
CA ARG A 131 -8.47 13.58 -9.17
C ARG A 131 -7.60 12.34 -8.94
N MET A 132 -8.10 11.15 -9.25
CA MET A 132 -7.31 9.93 -9.19
C MET A 132 -6.23 9.98 -10.26
N LEU A 133 -5.00 9.77 -9.85
CA LEU A 133 -3.84 9.80 -10.73
C LEU A 133 -3.17 8.43 -10.80
N ARG A 134 -2.37 8.23 -11.85
CA ARG A 134 -1.45 7.10 -11.95
C ARG A 134 -0.59 7.00 -10.68
N GLY A 135 -0.44 5.80 -10.16
CA GLY A 135 0.28 5.50 -8.92
C GLY A 135 -0.52 5.76 -7.64
N ASP A 136 -1.78 6.21 -7.73
CA ASP A 136 -2.64 6.22 -6.55
C ASP A 136 -3.05 4.79 -6.17
N ILE A 137 -3.15 4.52 -4.87
CA ILE A 137 -3.87 3.37 -4.36
C ILE A 137 -5.36 3.73 -4.34
N VAL A 138 -6.20 2.88 -4.92
CA VAL A 138 -7.65 3.05 -5.01
C VAL A 138 -8.35 1.84 -4.37
N TYR A 139 -9.65 1.97 -4.14
CA TYR A 139 -10.44 0.88 -3.57
C TYR A 139 -11.69 0.56 -4.37
N PHE A 140 -11.85 -0.73 -4.67
CA PHE A 140 -13.08 -1.31 -5.19
C PHE A 140 -13.88 -1.88 -4.02
N ARG A 141 -15.07 -1.36 -3.78
CA ARG A 141 -15.91 -1.80 -2.67
C ARG A 141 -16.90 -2.86 -3.14
N ASN A 142 -17.04 -3.94 -2.37
CA ASN A 142 -18.09 -4.94 -2.53
C ASN A 142 -19.10 -4.87 -1.36
N PRO A 143 -20.18 -4.09 -1.51
CA PRO A 143 -21.09 -3.82 -0.40
C PRO A 143 -21.87 -5.06 0.06
N ASP A 144 -22.09 -6.02 -0.84
CA ASP A 144 -22.93 -7.21 -0.63
C ASP A 144 -22.12 -8.51 -0.59
N HIS A 145 -20.82 -8.44 -0.28
CA HIS A 145 -19.98 -9.62 -0.08
C HIS A 145 -20.61 -10.62 0.91
N ALA A 146 -20.39 -11.92 0.70
CA ALA A 146 -20.89 -12.93 1.61
C ALA A 146 -20.30 -12.74 3.02
N PRO A 147 -21.09 -12.72 4.11
CA PRO A 147 -20.57 -12.49 5.47
C PRO A 147 -19.53 -13.51 5.95
N SER A 148 -19.50 -14.70 5.34
CA SER A 148 -18.51 -15.75 5.60
C SER A 148 -17.19 -15.54 4.85
N LYS A 149 -17.09 -14.49 4.04
CA LYS A 149 -15.98 -14.17 3.14
C LYS A 149 -15.55 -12.70 3.31
N PRO A 150 -15.16 -12.27 4.52
CA PRO A 150 -14.82 -10.87 4.79
C PRO A 150 -13.66 -10.33 3.93
N GLU A 151 -12.77 -11.20 3.46
CA GLU A 151 -11.70 -10.88 2.52
C GLU A 151 -12.21 -10.38 1.16
N TRP A 152 -13.47 -10.67 0.81
CA TRP A 152 -14.11 -10.24 -0.43
C TRP A 152 -14.94 -8.95 -0.31
N GLN A 153 -14.84 -8.23 0.82
CA GLN A 153 -15.52 -6.94 1.04
C GLN A 153 -15.06 -5.82 0.11
N GLY A 154 -13.94 -6.03 -0.58
CA GLY A 154 -13.42 -5.16 -1.61
C GLY A 154 -11.97 -5.48 -1.93
N GLU A 155 -11.37 -4.68 -2.80
CA GLU A 155 -9.99 -4.86 -3.27
C GLU A 155 -9.25 -3.53 -3.28
N ASN A 156 -8.11 -3.49 -2.61
CA ASN A 156 -7.14 -2.40 -2.74
C ASN A 156 -6.35 -2.59 -4.03
N ALA A 157 -6.18 -1.53 -4.82
CA ALA A 157 -5.46 -1.64 -6.08
C ALA A 157 -4.60 -0.42 -6.39
N VAL A 158 -3.50 -0.62 -7.12
CA VAL A 158 -2.70 0.48 -7.67
C VAL A 158 -3.27 0.87 -9.04
N LYS A 159 -3.61 2.14 -9.25
CA LYS A 159 -4.01 2.66 -10.57
C LYS A 159 -2.79 2.81 -11.47
N LEU A 160 -2.69 1.97 -12.49
CA LEU A 160 -1.56 1.98 -13.45
C LEU A 160 -1.86 2.91 -14.63
N GLU A 161 -3.09 2.86 -15.15
CA GLU A 161 -3.57 3.71 -16.25
C GLU A 161 -5.05 4.09 -16.03
N GLU A 162 -5.70 4.65 -17.05
CA GLU A 162 -7.10 5.06 -16.98
C GLU A 162 -8.04 3.91 -16.56
N ASP A 163 -7.89 2.73 -17.17
CA ASP A 163 -8.66 1.52 -16.86
C ASP A 163 -7.74 0.29 -16.70
N LEU A 164 -6.62 0.47 -16.00
CA LEU A 164 -5.70 -0.62 -15.69
C LEU A 164 -5.23 -0.50 -14.24
N PHE A 165 -5.35 -1.60 -13.50
CA PHE A 165 -5.14 -1.65 -12.06
C PHE A 165 -4.36 -2.91 -11.68
N TYR A 166 -3.54 -2.82 -10.65
CA TYR A 166 -2.95 -3.98 -9.98
C TYR A 166 -3.69 -4.24 -8.67
N GLY A 167 -4.43 -5.35 -8.58
CA GLY A 167 -4.96 -5.89 -7.33
C GLY A 167 -4.17 -7.12 -6.90
N HIS A 168 -3.79 -7.24 -5.63
CA HIS A 168 -2.95 -8.35 -5.19
C HIS A 168 -3.79 -9.64 -5.05
N GLY A 169 -3.41 -10.69 -5.77
CA GLY A 169 -4.20 -11.93 -5.88
C GLY A 169 -5.09 -11.99 -7.12
N ILE A 170 -5.55 -10.84 -7.63
CA ILE A 170 -6.29 -10.73 -8.90
C ILE A 170 -5.32 -10.52 -10.08
N GLY A 171 -4.26 -9.74 -9.86
CA GLY A 171 -3.25 -9.37 -10.85
C GLY A 171 -3.51 -8.01 -11.50
N ILE A 172 -2.84 -7.77 -12.63
CA ILE A 172 -3.01 -6.56 -13.44
C ILE A 172 -4.16 -6.73 -14.42
N THR A 173 -5.22 -5.94 -14.26
CA THR A 173 -6.45 -6.08 -15.05
C THR A 173 -7.29 -4.79 -15.06
N THR A 174 -8.44 -4.81 -15.74
CA THR A 174 -9.37 -3.67 -15.86
C THR A 174 -10.28 -3.55 -14.63
N ALA A 175 -10.94 -2.40 -14.47
CA ALA A 175 -11.94 -2.21 -13.41
C ALA A 175 -13.08 -3.23 -13.50
N GLU A 176 -13.51 -3.56 -14.73
CA GLU A 176 -14.58 -4.53 -14.99
C GLU A 176 -14.25 -5.91 -14.40
N ILE A 177 -13.03 -6.42 -14.64
CA ILE A 177 -12.63 -7.74 -14.13
C ILE A 177 -12.53 -7.77 -12.60
N ILE A 178 -12.04 -6.68 -11.97
CA ILE A 178 -12.00 -6.58 -10.51
C ILE A 178 -13.43 -6.59 -9.95
N ILE A 179 -14.33 -5.80 -10.54
CA ILE A 179 -15.74 -5.72 -10.14
C ILE A 179 -16.43 -7.08 -10.31
N ASP A 180 -16.19 -7.78 -11.41
CA ASP A 180 -16.78 -9.10 -11.66
C ASP A 180 -16.27 -10.16 -10.68
N SER A 181 -14.98 -10.13 -10.35
CA SER A 181 -14.38 -11.02 -9.34
C SER A 181 -15.03 -10.80 -7.98
N LEU A 182 -15.17 -9.55 -7.54
CA LEU A 182 -15.87 -9.20 -6.30
C LEU A 182 -17.35 -9.59 -6.34
N ASN A 183 -18.02 -9.34 -7.47
CA ASN A 183 -19.43 -9.65 -7.66
C ASN A 183 -19.74 -11.16 -7.60
N GLY A 184 -18.77 -12.00 -7.96
CA GLY A 184 -18.86 -13.45 -7.84
C GLY A 184 -18.97 -13.93 -6.39
N GLU A 185 -18.56 -13.08 -5.42
CA GLU A 185 -18.43 -13.44 -4.01
C GLU A 185 -19.46 -12.75 -3.10
N ARG A 186 -20.58 -12.34 -3.70
CA ARG A 186 -21.72 -11.72 -3.01
C ARG A 186 -22.67 -12.75 -2.40
N VAL A 187 -23.55 -12.26 -1.53
CA VAL A 187 -24.69 -13.06 -1.05
C VAL A 187 -25.61 -13.50 -2.22
N PRO A 188 -26.19 -14.72 -2.17
CA PRO A 188 -27.07 -15.20 -3.23
C PRO A 188 -28.24 -14.25 -3.51
N GLY A 189 -28.48 -13.96 -4.78
CA GLY A 189 -29.57 -13.08 -5.23
C GLY A 189 -29.30 -11.58 -5.10
N SER A 190 -28.09 -11.15 -4.71
CA SER A 190 -27.74 -9.73 -4.69
C SER A 190 -27.73 -9.12 -6.10
N ASN A 191 -28.35 -7.95 -6.22
CA ASN A 191 -28.30 -7.10 -7.41
C ASN A 191 -27.46 -5.82 -7.19
N ILE A 192 -26.76 -5.71 -6.05
CA ILE A 192 -25.89 -4.56 -5.77
C ILE A 192 -24.48 -4.92 -6.24
N SER A 193 -23.99 -4.21 -7.25
CA SER A 193 -22.64 -4.43 -7.79
C SER A 193 -21.56 -3.83 -6.89
N ALA A 194 -20.39 -4.46 -6.88
CA ALA A 194 -19.15 -3.83 -6.51
C ALA A 194 -18.83 -2.62 -7.41
N PHE A 195 -18.05 -1.67 -6.91
CA PHE A 195 -17.72 -0.43 -7.63
C PHE A 195 -16.41 0.20 -7.16
N LEU A 196 -15.73 0.91 -8.04
CA LEU A 196 -14.61 1.80 -7.69
C LEU A 196 -15.12 3.00 -6.89
N THR A 197 -14.60 3.16 -5.67
CA THR A 197 -14.94 4.28 -4.78
C THR A 197 -14.36 5.61 -5.30
N ASN A 198 -14.65 6.71 -4.60
CA ASN A 198 -14.05 8.02 -4.85
C ASN A 198 -12.76 8.26 -4.04
N GLU A 199 -12.31 7.26 -3.28
CA GLU A 199 -11.14 7.35 -2.41
C GLU A 199 -9.87 6.96 -3.15
N SER A 200 -8.84 7.80 -3.06
CA SER A 200 -7.49 7.47 -3.47
C SER A 200 -6.45 7.89 -2.44
N ILE A 201 -5.39 7.10 -2.32
CA ILE A 201 -4.32 7.27 -1.34
C ILE A 201 -2.98 7.34 -2.07
N HIS A 202 -2.11 8.26 -1.64
CA HIS A 202 -0.72 8.30 -2.07
C HIS A 202 0.16 8.87 -0.95
N PRO A 203 1.49 8.61 -0.95
CA PRO A 203 2.37 9.25 0.03
C PRO A 203 2.49 10.76 -0.15
N ASP A 204 2.85 11.47 0.91
CA ASP A 204 3.22 12.88 0.85
C ASP A 204 4.55 13.03 0.11
N PHE A 205 4.48 13.27 -1.20
CA PHE A 205 5.66 13.40 -2.06
C PHE A 205 6.59 14.53 -1.63
N ASN A 206 6.06 15.64 -1.13
CA ASN A 206 6.89 16.76 -0.65
C ASN A 206 7.67 16.36 0.60
N TYR A 207 7.05 15.61 1.50
CA TYR A 207 7.74 15.08 2.67
C TYR A 207 8.84 14.09 2.30
N LEU A 208 8.53 13.11 1.44
CA LEU A 208 9.53 12.13 0.99
C LEU A 208 10.70 12.79 0.24
N GLN A 209 10.45 13.85 -0.52
CA GLN A 209 11.51 14.65 -1.15
C GLN A 209 12.44 15.29 -0.10
N ARG A 210 11.92 15.78 1.03
CA ARG A 210 12.78 16.33 2.10
C ARG A 210 13.63 15.28 2.79
N LEU A 211 13.14 14.03 2.88
CA LEU A 211 13.94 12.92 3.40
C LEU A 211 15.13 12.62 2.48
N SER A 212 14.95 12.67 1.15
CA SER A 212 16.03 12.41 0.19
C SER A 212 17.15 13.46 0.25
N SER A 213 16.81 14.72 0.52
CA SER A 213 17.78 15.80 0.71
C SER A 213 18.39 15.87 2.11
N GLY A 214 18.02 14.97 3.03
CA GLY A 214 18.47 14.98 4.42
C GLY A 214 18.06 16.25 5.18
N SER A 215 17.04 16.97 4.70
CA SER A 215 16.65 18.28 5.21
C SER A 215 15.59 18.23 6.31
N VAL A 216 15.22 17.03 6.77
CA VAL A 216 14.32 16.85 7.91
C VAL A 216 15.13 16.83 9.19
N LEU A 217 14.95 17.84 10.04
CA LEU A 217 15.56 17.87 11.37
C LEU A 217 14.90 16.81 12.28
N PRO A 218 15.67 16.15 13.17
CA PRO A 218 15.08 15.32 14.22
C PRO A 218 14.25 16.23 15.13
N GLY A 219 12.92 16.06 15.14
CA GLY A 219 12.03 16.77 16.07
C GLY A 219 11.13 17.87 15.49
N GLU A 220 10.90 17.95 14.17
CA GLU A 220 9.67 18.60 13.66
C GLU A 220 8.45 17.69 13.93
N GLU A 221 8.20 17.45 15.22
CA GLU A 221 7.01 16.81 15.74
C GLU A 221 5.79 17.69 15.43
N ASN A 222 4.98 17.19 14.50
CA ASN A 222 3.54 16.98 14.70
C ASN A 222 2.85 17.88 15.75
N ARG A 223 2.81 19.19 15.52
CA ARG A 223 1.73 20.03 16.04
C ARG A 223 0.54 19.93 15.10
N GLY A 224 -0.28 18.89 15.27
CA GLY A 224 -1.66 18.93 14.80
C GLY A 224 -2.13 17.79 13.89
N SER A 225 -1.52 16.63 13.91
CA SER A 225 -2.15 15.44 13.34
C SER A 225 -2.14 14.36 14.41
N GLU A 226 -3.26 14.22 15.11
CA GLU A 226 -3.59 12.98 15.81
C GLU A 226 -3.30 11.85 14.82
N CYS A 227 -2.28 11.04 15.11
CA CYS A 227 -1.99 9.82 14.37
C CYS A 227 -3.12 8.85 14.68
N THR A 228 -4.26 9.10 14.06
CA THR A 228 -5.38 8.18 14.04
C THR A 228 -4.99 7.15 13.00
N VAL A 229 -4.67 5.94 13.46
CA VAL A 229 -4.65 4.75 12.60
C VAL A 229 -6.06 4.63 12.02
N PHE A 230 -6.27 5.21 10.85
CA PHE A 230 -7.46 4.96 10.07
C PHE A 230 -7.25 3.61 9.39
N SER A 231 -7.71 2.54 10.05
CA SER A 231 -8.20 1.36 9.32
C SER A 231 -9.43 1.83 8.54
N ARG A 232 -9.16 2.37 7.37
CA ARG A 232 -10.07 2.61 6.25
C ARG A 232 -9.22 2.15 5.09
N ILE A 233 -9.29 0.88 4.78
CA ILE A 233 -10.21 0.40 3.76
C ILE A 233 -10.37 -1.12 3.95
N GLY A 234 -11.61 -1.63 3.99
CA GLY A 234 -11.88 -3.04 4.23
C GLY A 234 -12.85 -3.25 5.39
N VAL A 235 -12.39 -3.42 6.62
CA VAL A 235 -13.19 -3.88 7.78
C VAL A 235 -13.43 -2.81 8.87
N ARG A 236 -14.34 -3.10 9.81
CA ARG A 236 -14.58 -2.36 11.06
C ARG A 236 -13.27 -1.97 11.76
N SER A 237 -13.22 -0.76 12.29
CA SER A 237 -12.15 -0.28 13.17
C SER A 237 -11.99 -1.20 14.38
N TYR A 238 -10.88 -1.93 14.45
CA TYR A 238 -10.44 -2.59 15.67
C TYR A 238 -9.30 -1.78 16.28
N ILE A 239 -9.51 -1.26 17.48
CA ILE A 239 -8.42 -0.70 18.29
C ILE A 239 -7.69 -1.89 18.90
N TYR A 240 -6.52 -2.21 18.38
CA TYR A 240 -5.58 -3.09 19.07
C TYR A 240 -4.74 -2.25 20.02
N LYS A 241 -4.79 -2.57 21.31
CA LYS A 241 -3.76 -2.13 22.25
C LYS A 241 -2.59 -3.09 22.08
N ILE A 242 -1.48 -2.57 21.58
CA ILE A 242 -0.15 -3.19 21.66
C ILE A 242 0.30 -3.15 23.12
#